data_AF-A0A819VLM9-F1
#
_entry.id   AF-A0A819VLM9-F1
#
_cell.length_a   1.000
_cell.length_b   1.000
_cell.length_c   1.000
_cell.angle_alpha   90.00
_cell.angle_beta   90.00
_cell.angle_gamma   90.00
#
_symmetry.space_group_name_H-M   'P 1'
#
loop_
_entity.id
_entity.type
_entity.pdbx_description
1 polymer ?
#
loop_
_entity_poly.entity_id
_entity_poly.type
_entity_poly.pdbx_seq_one_letter_code
_entity_poly.pdbx_strand_id
1 'polypeptide(L)'
;MKRQANNHTDSSNKRIGTLESLWSKQKKVDEPSNSTCTTLDTSISIIIESQTISDSSSGKQDQIVANYNASSCDISISVDHPPIRPVLSSYPVNNENRSFQSQWYYNRPWLEYSIKNDSAHCYYCRHFGISIQTKRLQSDAFTTGFNGWKRALETDRGFDQHVKSSFHIVATKNYDEYKKRLQSNASIINLLDKSRAELIKENRAKLMKICSTVLLCARQMIALRGHEENGESKNRGNLIELLHWASSTDPLVNKILNDSDSNATYLSPTIQNEILKILADQIRRKISNEVTVSIDYASAKVLIKSIINQVQCMRNEATFEHLLNDVIDFGKKHNINLNQPTRFRRKTLIPSRFKDSVVFTTTIGQNDWGNQESFHSNEDKLRHELFYSLIDSILIELNDRFNDENILLFSSVSAVHPSNQQFLEIESLKPLASHLMVDLKQLENELSVVKHFIREKKASMKTIQDLLTELKPVNEAFPATISLLRDALCLPVSSTTCERSFSRMKLIKTYCRNSMGDERLSDLTLLAVERDFDIDLEETVDIFSKAHKNGRILLS
;
A
#
# COMPACT_ATOMS: atom_id res chain seq x y z
N MET A 1 3.77 -16.82 -57.62
CA MET A 1 4.07 -15.48 -58.14
C MET A 1 5.11 -14.81 -57.24
N LYS A 2 6.36 -14.72 -57.71
CA LYS A 2 7.43 -13.94 -57.07
C LYS A 2 7.17 -12.45 -57.31
N ARG A 3 7.30 -11.59 -56.30
CA ARG A 3 7.43 -10.14 -56.50
C ARG A 3 8.73 -9.66 -55.86
N GLN A 4 9.51 -9.00 -56.72
CA GLN A 4 10.84 -8.48 -56.51
C GLN A 4 10.83 -7.25 -55.59
N ALA A 5 11.92 -7.13 -54.83
CA ALA A 5 12.35 -5.91 -54.18
C ALA A 5 12.87 -4.91 -55.21
N ASN A 6 12.63 -3.62 -54.97
CA ASN A 6 13.41 -2.53 -55.56
C ASN A 6 13.97 -1.67 -54.42
N ASN A 7 15.29 -1.63 -54.36
CA ASN A 7 16.08 -0.73 -53.54
C ASN A 7 16.23 0.62 -54.24
N HIS A 8 16.12 1.71 -53.49
CA HIS A 8 16.84 2.95 -53.76
C HIS A 8 17.29 3.59 -52.45
N THR A 9 18.59 3.47 -52.18
CA THR A 9 19.46 4.32 -51.35
C THR A 9 19.74 5.62 -52.13
N ASP A 10 20.13 6.80 -51.63
CA ASP A 10 20.59 7.31 -50.34
C ASP A 10 20.62 8.86 -50.40
N SER A 11 20.93 9.50 -49.26
CA SER A 11 21.54 10.83 -49.06
C SER A 11 20.69 11.94 -48.40
N SER A 12 20.83 12.08 -47.09
CA SER A 12 21.46 13.27 -46.48
C SER A 12 21.54 13.14 -44.95
N ASN A 13 22.63 12.52 -44.50
CA ASN A 13 23.12 12.61 -43.12
C ASN A 13 23.76 13.99 -42.88
N LYS A 14 23.32 14.74 -41.85
CA LYS A 14 24.21 15.57 -41.01
C LYS A 14 23.51 16.11 -39.75
N ARG A 15 24.17 15.87 -38.61
CA ARG A 15 24.02 16.43 -37.24
C ARG A 15 23.11 15.69 -36.26
N ILE A 16 23.68 14.63 -35.69
CA ILE A 16 23.32 14.07 -34.38
C ILE A 16 24.16 14.81 -33.33
N GLY A 17 23.50 15.49 -32.39
CA GLY A 17 24.07 15.92 -31.11
C GLY A 17 23.49 15.04 -30.00
N THR A 18 24.35 14.45 -29.18
CA THR A 18 24.02 13.48 -28.13
C THR A 18 23.28 14.10 -26.94
N LEU A 19 22.22 13.41 -26.49
CA LEU A 19 21.31 13.74 -25.40
C LEU A 19 21.97 13.82 -24.00
N GLU A 20 23.23 13.41 -23.84
CA GLU A 20 23.94 13.46 -22.55
C GLU A 20 24.42 14.88 -22.18
N SER A 21 24.44 15.84 -23.12
CA SER A 21 24.90 17.21 -22.85
C SER A 21 23.85 18.14 -22.21
N LEU A 22 22.60 17.70 -22.09
CA LEU A 22 21.49 18.51 -21.57
C LEU A 22 21.16 18.24 -20.09
N TRP A 23 21.59 17.12 -19.51
CA TRP A 23 21.26 16.77 -18.12
C TRP A 23 22.21 17.32 -17.05
N SER A 24 23.35 17.90 -17.42
CA SER A 24 24.37 18.36 -16.46
C SER A 24 24.26 19.83 -16.02
N LYS A 25 23.18 20.55 -16.37
CA LYS A 25 23.08 22.01 -16.15
C LYS A 25 21.95 22.51 -15.26
N GLN A 26 21.26 21.64 -14.52
CA GLN A 26 20.13 22.08 -13.68
C GLN A 26 20.08 21.41 -12.31
N LYS A 27 21.08 21.72 -11.46
CA LYS A 27 20.98 21.62 -10.00
C LYS A 27 22.04 22.50 -9.36
N LYS A 28 21.66 23.70 -8.95
CA LYS A 28 22.41 24.56 -8.03
C LYS A 28 21.43 25.58 -7.43
N VAL A 29 21.43 25.65 -6.09
CA VAL A 29 20.88 26.72 -5.22
C VAL A 29 19.35 26.55 -4.97
N ASP A 30 18.81 26.30 -3.76
CA ASP A 30 19.18 26.62 -2.37
C ASP A 30 18.74 25.51 -1.35
N GLU A 31 19.60 25.26 -0.34
CA GLU A 31 19.26 24.62 0.95
C GLU A 31 18.77 25.67 1.95
N PRO A 32 17.93 25.29 2.92
CA PRO A 32 18.12 25.79 4.28
C PRO A 32 18.32 24.66 5.30
N SER A 33 19.40 24.86 6.04
CA SER A 33 19.87 24.28 7.29
C SER A 33 18.82 23.78 8.30
N ASN A 34 19.11 22.59 8.83
CA ASN A 34 19.09 22.17 10.24
C ASN A 34 17.92 22.64 11.14
N SER A 35 17.00 21.73 11.41
CA SER A 35 16.37 21.63 12.74
C SER A 35 16.11 20.18 13.09
N THR A 36 16.48 19.86 14.33
CA THR A 36 16.70 18.54 14.93
C THR A 36 15.46 17.64 15.02
N CYS A 37 15.75 16.36 14.81
CA CYS A 37 14.96 15.16 15.04
C CYS A 37 14.47 15.02 16.49
N THR A 38 13.19 14.70 16.69
CA THR A 38 12.67 14.03 17.89
C THR A 38 11.53 13.08 17.51
N THR A 39 11.86 11.81 17.26
CA THR A 39 10.91 10.70 17.30
C THR A 39 10.99 10.04 18.67
N LEU A 40 9.87 10.05 19.40
CA LEU A 40 9.65 9.32 20.64
C LEU A 40 9.57 7.82 20.35
N ASP A 41 10.61 7.09 20.75
CA ASP A 41 10.70 5.64 20.73
C ASP A 41 10.58 5.13 22.18
N THR A 42 9.45 4.53 22.53
CA THR A 42 9.23 3.91 23.84
C THR A 42 9.71 2.46 23.82
N SER A 43 10.97 2.26 24.22
CA SER A 43 11.54 0.96 24.56
C SER A 43 12.04 1.00 26.01
N ILE A 44 11.39 0.24 26.89
CA ILE A 44 11.74 0.09 28.31
C ILE A 44 13.04 -0.73 28.39
N SER A 45 14.13 -0.09 28.82
CA SER A 45 15.38 -0.73 29.22
C SER A 45 15.54 -0.60 30.73
N ILE A 46 15.59 -1.72 31.45
CA ILE A 46 15.90 -1.73 32.88
C ILE A 46 17.41 -1.89 33.06
N ILE A 47 17.93 -0.95 33.84
CA ILE A 47 19.31 -0.67 34.22
C ILE A 47 19.89 -1.81 35.05
N ILE A 48 21.09 -2.28 34.70
CA ILE A 48 21.99 -2.99 35.61
C ILE A 48 23.17 -2.06 35.88
N GLU A 49 23.21 -1.50 37.09
CA GLU A 49 24.35 -0.75 37.60
C GLU A 49 25.53 -1.69 37.84
N SER A 50 26.68 -1.24 37.35
CA SER A 50 28.00 -1.78 37.63
C SER A 50 28.59 -1.02 38.82
N GLN A 51 29.14 -1.74 39.80
CA GLN A 51 30.17 -1.20 40.68
C GLN A 51 31.46 -2.02 40.54
N THR A 52 32.51 -1.23 40.34
CA THR A 52 33.92 -1.50 40.09
C THR A 52 34.65 -2.12 41.27
N ILE A 53 35.63 -3.02 41.03
CA ILE A 53 36.91 -3.07 41.76
C ILE A 53 38.02 -3.55 40.80
N SER A 54 39.12 -2.80 40.78
CA SER A 54 40.38 -3.03 40.08
C SER A 54 41.41 -3.85 40.88
N ASP A 55 42.26 -4.55 40.13
CA ASP A 55 43.65 -5.00 40.37
C ASP A 55 44.17 -5.39 41.77
N SER A 56 44.62 -6.64 41.92
CA SER A 56 46.03 -6.99 42.24
C SER A 56 46.26 -8.49 42.38
N SER A 57 47.51 -8.88 42.09
CA SER A 57 48.12 -10.22 42.06
C SER A 57 47.89 -11.13 43.27
N SER A 58 47.70 -12.44 43.01
CA SER A 58 48.51 -13.58 43.52
C SER A 58 47.68 -14.87 43.51
N GLY A 59 48.28 -15.97 43.08
CA GLY A 59 47.58 -17.23 42.88
C GLY A 59 47.02 -17.84 44.17
N LYS A 60 45.85 -18.49 44.04
CA LYS A 60 45.38 -19.60 44.89
C LYS A 60 44.18 -20.28 44.23
N GLN A 61 44.10 -21.58 44.45
CA GLN A 61 43.05 -22.49 43.98
C GLN A 61 41.72 -22.16 44.66
N ASP A 62 40.67 -21.89 43.88
CA ASP A 62 39.32 -21.76 44.42
C ASP A 62 38.53 -23.07 44.24
N GLN A 63 38.28 -23.72 45.38
CA GLN A 63 37.23 -24.71 45.56
C GLN A 63 35.87 -24.01 45.47
N ILE A 64 35.09 -24.31 44.43
CA ILE A 64 33.66 -23.97 44.41
C ILE A 64 32.91 -25.12 45.07
N VAL A 65 32.52 -24.93 46.33
CA VAL A 65 31.53 -25.78 47.02
C VAL A 65 30.14 -25.32 46.56
N ALA A 66 29.50 -26.12 45.70
CA ALA A 66 28.12 -25.88 45.31
C ALA A 66 27.16 -26.38 46.41
N ASN A 67 26.43 -25.45 47.04
CA ASN A 67 25.32 -25.74 47.94
C ASN A 67 24.19 -26.45 47.17
N TYR A 68 23.88 -27.69 47.57
CA TYR A 68 22.83 -28.52 46.99
C TYR A 68 21.46 -28.05 47.52
N ASN A 69 20.72 -27.29 46.70
CA ASN A 69 19.29 -27.09 46.94
C ASN A 69 18.55 -28.35 46.51
N ALA A 70 17.73 -28.89 47.42
CA ALA A 70 16.96 -30.12 47.26
C ALA A 70 15.95 -30.03 46.09
N SER A 71 16.41 -30.32 44.89
CA SER A 71 15.60 -30.83 43.79
C SER A 71 15.26 -32.30 44.10
N SER A 72 14.02 -32.72 43.85
CA SER A 72 13.52 -34.06 44.24
C SER A 72 14.21 -35.25 43.56
N CYS A 73 15.09 -34.99 42.58
CA CYS A 73 15.82 -36.01 41.81
C CYS A 73 17.33 -35.82 41.93
N ASP A 74 18.01 -36.94 42.17
CA ASP A 74 19.43 -36.99 42.54
C ASP A 74 20.36 -37.27 41.34
N ILE A 75 19.77 -37.47 40.15
CA ILE A 75 20.42 -37.58 38.84
C ILE A 75 19.54 -36.87 37.80
N SER A 76 20.10 -36.53 36.63
CA SER A 76 19.35 -35.85 35.57
C SER A 76 18.10 -36.63 35.13
N ILE A 77 17.00 -35.90 34.98
CA ILE A 77 15.67 -36.45 34.60
C ILE A 77 15.46 -36.37 33.09
N SER A 78 15.92 -35.30 32.44
CA SER A 78 15.78 -35.08 31.00
C SER A 78 17.08 -34.61 30.37
N VAL A 79 17.11 -34.64 29.04
CA VAL A 79 18.23 -34.21 28.18
C VAL A 79 18.60 -32.73 28.36
N ASP A 80 17.66 -31.92 28.84
CA ASP A 80 17.84 -30.48 29.00
C ASP A 80 18.55 -30.13 30.33
N HIS A 81 18.70 -31.10 31.23
CA HIS A 81 19.42 -30.93 32.50
C HIS A 81 20.88 -31.34 32.34
N PRO A 82 21.86 -30.54 32.79
CA PRO A 82 23.26 -30.96 32.76
C PRO A 82 23.49 -32.19 33.67
N PRO A 83 24.57 -32.96 33.44
CA PRO A 83 24.93 -34.09 34.29
C PRO A 83 25.04 -33.66 35.76
N ILE A 84 24.29 -34.31 36.65
CA ILE A 84 24.30 -33.99 38.09
C ILE A 84 25.49 -34.70 38.76
N ARG A 85 26.35 -33.92 39.43
CA ARG A 85 27.60 -34.39 40.03
C ARG A 85 27.76 -33.88 41.46
N PRO A 86 27.07 -34.48 42.45
CA PRO A 86 27.19 -34.06 43.85
C PRO A 86 28.61 -34.34 44.37
N VAL A 87 29.22 -33.34 44.99
CA VAL A 87 30.51 -33.49 45.70
C VAL A 87 30.20 -33.55 47.19
N LEU A 88 30.36 -34.73 47.79
CA LEU A 88 30.10 -34.97 49.21
C LEU A 88 31.41 -34.96 50.00
N SER A 89 31.35 -34.53 51.27
CA SER A 89 32.47 -34.66 52.21
C SER A 89 32.80 -36.13 52.50
N SER A 90 31.80 -37.01 52.44
CA SER A 90 31.95 -38.46 52.51
C SER A 90 30.84 -39.15 51.72
N TYR A 91 31.21 -40.03 50.79
CA TYR A 91 30.25 -40.86 50.04
C TYR A 91 29.87 -42.12 50.85
N PRO A 92 28.67 -42.68 50.64
CA PRO A 92 28.25 -43.96 51.19
C PRO A 92 29.31 -45.05 50.97
N VAL A 93 29.52 -45.86 52.01
CA VAL A 93 30.49 -46.95 51.99
C VAL A 93 29.73 -48.25 51.81
N ASN A 94 30.11 -49.04 50.81
CA ASN A 94 29.51 -50.34 50.55
C ASN A 94 30.02 -51.42 51.53
N ASN A 95 29.44 -52.62 51.46
CA ASN A 95 29.83 -53.76 52.32
C ASN A 95 31.30 -54.20 52.20
N GLU A 96 32.04 -53.70 51.19
CA GLU A 96 33.48 -53.97 50.98
C GLU A 96 34.37 -52.84 51.51
N ASN A 97 33.84 -51.92 52.32
CA ASN A 97 34.53 -50.72 52.80
C ASN A 97 35.05 -49.80 51.67
N ARG A 98 34.34 -49.74 50.54
CA ARG A 98 34.67 -48.89 49.40
C ARG A 98 33.55 -47.91 49.10
N SER A 99 33.89 -46.74 48.57
CA SER A 99 32.93 -45.70 48.21
C SER A 99 33.30 -45.04 46.89
N PHE A 100 32.33 -44.39 46.27
CA PHE A 100 32.56 -43.53 45.12
C PHE A 100 33.55 -42.41 45.47
N GLN A 101 34.41 -42.04 44.51
CA GLN A 101 35.38 -40.96 44.68
C GLN A 101 35.03 -39.79 43.76
N SER A 102 34.88 -38.58 44.31
CA SER A 102 34.59 -37.36 43.54
C SER A 102 35.64 -37.07 42.46
N GLN A 103 36.90 -37.49 42.68
CA GLN A 103 37.98 -37.36 41.70
C GLN A 103 37.69 -38.10 40.38
N TRP A 104 36.80 -39.10 40.39
CA TRP A 104 36.42 -39.82 39.16
C TRP A 104 35.62 -38.97 38.17
N TYR A 105 35.04 -37.86 38.61
CA TYR A 105 34.46 -36.88 37.68
C TYR A 105 35.52 -36.22 36.79
N TYR A 106 36.77 -36.14 37.25
CA TYR A 106 37.86 -35.60 36.46
C TYR A 106 38.10 -36.49 35.24
N ASN A 107 38.14 -35.87 34.06
CA ASN A 107 38.22 -36.51 32.74
C ASN A 107 37.04 -37.40 32.33
N ARG A 108 35.91 -37.40 33.07
CA ARG A 108 34.71 -38.18 32.74
C ARG A 108 33.45 -37.30 32.72
N PRO A 109 33.26 -36.48 31.67
CA PRO A 109 32.13 -35.55 31.58
C PRO A 109 30.76 -36.25 31.42
N TRP A 110 30.73 -37.56 31.22
CA TRP A 110 29.53 -38.37 31.15
C TRP A 110 29.07 -38.91 32.52
N LEU A 111 29.91 -38.83 33.56
CA LEU A 111 29.65 -39.51 34.83
C LEU A 111 28.69 -38.70 35.72
N GLU A 112 27.65 -39.36 36.20
CA GLU A 112 26.69 -38.90 37.22
C GLU A 112 26.71 -39.86 38.41
N TYR A 113 26.30 -39.38 39.58
CA TYR A 113 26.20 -40.22 40.78
C TYR A 113 24.87 -39.99 41.48
N SER A 114 24.21 -41.08 41.86
CA SER A 114 22.99 -41.06 42.67
C SER A 114 23.34 -41.35 44.13
N ILE A 115 23.09 -40.41 45.03
CA ILE A 115 23.25 -40.57 46.48
C ILE A 115 22.21 -41.56 47.00
N LYS A 116 20.96 -41.47 46.52
CA LYS A 116 19.85 -42.36 46.91
C LYS A 116 20.16 -43.84 46.67
N ASN A 117 20.80 -44.16 45.54
CA ASN A 117 21.02 -45.54 45.11
C ASN A 117 22.48 -46.00 45.24
N ASP A 118 23.37 -45.20 45.84
CA ASP A 118 24.84 -45.44 45.89
C ASP A 118 25.39 -46.03 44.58
N SER A 119 25.18 -45.32 43.47
CA SER A 119 25.51 -45.84 42.13
C SER A 119 25.84 -44.76 41.12
N ALA A 120 26.82 -45.07 40.28
CA ALA A 120 27.29 -44.25 39.19
C ALA A 120 26.50 -44.52 37.90
N HIS A 121 26.19 -43.46 37.18
CA HIS A 121 25.44 -43.50 35.94
C HIS A 121 26.18 -42.77 34.82
N CYS A 122 25.91 -43.15 33.58
CA CYS A 122 26.40 -42.45 32.40
C CYS A 122 25.29 -41.60 31.78
N TYR A 123 25.43 -40.28 31.85
CA TYR A 123 24.51 -39.29 31.29
C TYR A 123 24.28 -39.53 29.78
N TYR A 124 25.37 -39.73 29.02
CA TYR A 124 25.28 -39.94 27.57
C TYR A 124 24.48 -41.20 27.26
N CYS A 125 24.81 -42.33 27.89
CA CYS A 125 24.12 -43.59 27.66
C CYS A 125 22.65 -43.56 28.11
N ARG A 126 22.33 -42.91 29.24
CA ARG A 126 20.96 -42.81 29.76
C ARG A 126 20.05 -42.00 28.86
N HIS A 127 20.53 -40.90 28.29
CA HIS A 127 19.70 -39.97 27.52
C HIS A 127 19.81 -40.13 26.01
N PHE A 128 20.94 -40.65 25.52
CA PHE A 128 21.25 -40.74 24.08
C PHE A 128 21.61 -42.15 23.61
N GLY A 129 21.57 -43.15 24.50
CA GLY A 129 21.88 -44.55 24.21
C GLY A 129 20.70 -45.30 23.60
N ILE A 130 20.53 -45.19 22.28
CA ILE A 130 19.48 -45.88 21.53
C ILE A 130 20.07 -47.10 20.82
N SER A 131 19.40 -48.27 20.94
CA SER A 131 19.75 -49.46 20.16
C SER A 131 19.38 -49.28 18.69
N ILE A 132 20.35 -49.47 17.80
CA ILE A 132 20.19 -49.36 16.35
C ILE A 132 19.21 -50.40 15.80
N GLN A 133 19.09 -51.56 16.44
CA GLN A 133 18.24 -52.67 15.98
C GLN A 133 16.79 -52.57 16.47
N THR A 134 16.57 -52.08 17.69
CA THR A 134 15.24 -52.11 18.32
C THR A 134 14.63 -50.72 18.51
N LYS A 135 15.37 -49.63 18.21
CA LYS A 135 14.98 -48.23 18.46
C LYS A 135 14.53 -47.95 19.91
N ARG A 136 14.94 -48.80 20.87
CA ARG A 136 14.66 -48.64 22.31
C ARG A 136 15.95 -48.31 23.06
N LEU A 137 15.83 -47.69 24.24
CA LEU A 137 16.98 -47.49 25.12
C LEU A 137 17.55 -48.86 25.49
N GLN A 138 18.84 -49.05 25.24
CA GLN A 138 19.56 -50.25 25.65
C GLN A 138 20.00 -50.07 27.09
N SER A 139 19.84 -51.09 27.93
CA SER A 139 20.32 -51.06 29.31
C SER A 139 21.72 -51.68 29.40
N ASP A 140 22.67 -50.91 29.94
CA ASP A 140 23.94 -51.39 30.48
C ASP A 140 24.04 -51.08 31.98
N ALA A 141 25.09 -51.57 32.64
CA ALA A 141 25.33 -51.35 34.06
C ALA A 141 25.41 -49.85 34.45
N PHE A 142 25.73 -48.95 33.51
CA PHE A 142 25.82 -47.51 33.75
C PHE A 142 24.52 -46.76 33.40
N THR A 143 23.55 -47.41 32.77
CA THR A 143 22.18 -46.89 32.63
C THR A 143 21.29 -47.26 33.82
N THR A 144 21.51 -48.43 34.44
CA THR A 144 20.73 -48.92 35.59
C THR A 144 21.37 -48.61 36.93
N GLY A 145 22.67 -48.31 36.95
CA GLY A 145 23.44 -47.92 38.13
C GLY A 145 24.59 -48.87 38.44
N PHE A 146 25.81 -48.36 38.39
CA PHE A 146 27.04 -49.10 38.68
C PHE A 146 27.53 -48.81 40.10
N ASN A 147 27.69 -49.84 40.94
CA ASN A 147 28.17 -49.71 42.32
C ASN A 147 29.39 -50.61 42.64
N GLY A 148 30.06 -51.13 41.60
CA GLY A 148 31.20 -52.03 41.72
C GLY A 148 32.53 -51.31 41.99
N TRP A 149 32.63 -50.57 43.10
CA TRP A 149 33.76 -49.66 43.41
C TRP A 149 35.14 -50.32 43.37
N LYS A 150 35.24 -51.61 43.72
CA LYS A 150 36.49 -52.38 43.64
C LYS A 150 37.08 -52.43 42.23
N ARG A 151 36.22 -52.46 41.21
CA ARG A 151 36.59 -52.67 39.80
C ARG A 151 36.43 -51.42 38.95
N ALA A 152 36.15 -50.27 39.56
CA ALA A 152 35.79 -49.05 38.85
C ALA A 152 36.90 -48.56 37.89
N LEU A 153 38.17 -48.74 38.29
CA LEU A 153 39.36 -48.32 37.53
C LEU A 153 40.15 -49.48 36.91
N GLU A 154 39.59 -50.69 36.86
CA GLU A 154 40.24 -51.81 36.16
C GLU A 154 40.24 -51.54 34.64
N THR A 155 41.32 -51.87 33.93
CA THR A 155 41.46 -51.57 32.49
C THR A 155 40.50 -52.36 31.60
N ASP A 156 40.13 -53.56 32.06
CA ASP A 156 39.35 -54.55 31.31
C ASP A 156 37.89 -54.61 31.80
N ARG A 157 37.54 -53.83 32.83
CA ARG A 157 36.21 -53.75 33.46
C ARG A 157 35.91 -52.29 33.85
N GLY A 158 34.81 -52.02 34.54
CA GLY A 158 34.54 -50.68 35.09
C GLY A 158 34.43 -49.55 34.04
N PHE A 159 34.95 -48.37 34.38
CA PHE A 159 34.78 -47.16 33.57
C PHE A 159 35.52 -47.22 32.22
N ASP A 160 36.74 -47.76 32.20
CA ASP A 160 37.57 -47.73 30.99
C ASP A 160 37.04 -48.70 29.92
N GLN A 161 36.49 -49.85 30.34
CA GLN A 161 35.79 -50.74 29.44
C GLN A 161 34.44 -50.18 28.95
N HIS A 162 33.72 -49.44 29.81
CA HIS A 162 32.47 -48.77 29.41
C HIS A 162 32.68 -47.74 28.30
N VAL A 163 33.70 -46.89 28.42
CA VAL A 163 34.00 -45.86 27.41
C VAL A 163 34.36 -46.48 26.06
N LYS A 164 35.02 -47.65 26.06
CA LYS A 164 35.34 -48.41 24.83
C LYS A 164 34.14 -49.15 24.24
N SER A 165 33.02 -49.26 24.96
CA SER A 165 31.84 -49.96 24.46
C SER A 165 31.24 -49.23 23.25
N SER A 166 30.77 -50.00 22.27
CA SER A 166 30.10 -49.44 21.09
C SER A 166 28.88 -48.59 21.47
N PHE A 167 28.18 -48.98 22.53
CA PHE A 167 27.04 -48.26 23.07
C PHE A 167 27.41 -46.85 23.56
N HIS A 168 28.46 -46.72 24.37
CA HIS A 168 28.94 -45.43 24.85
C HIS A 168 29.44 -44.54 23.70
N ILE A 169 30.17 -45.11 22.74
CA ILE A 169 30.68 -44.37 21.58
C ILE A 169 29.53 -43.78 20.76
N VAL A 170 28.47 -44.55 20.50
CA VAL A 170 27.29 -44.06 19.77
C VAL A 170 26.55 -42.99 20.57
N ALA A 171 26.33 -43.22 21.86
CA ALA A 171 25.67 -42.25 22.73
C ALA A 171 26.45 -40.92 22.84
N THR A 172 27.78 -40.98 22.87
CA THR A 172 28.66 -39.81 22.89
C THR A 172 28.53 -39.00 21.59
N LYS A 173 28.55 -39.68 20.44
CA LYS A 173 28.33 -39.01 19.13
C LYS A 173 26.96 -38.32 19.06
N ASN A 174 25.92 -38.97 19.56
CA ASN A 174 24.57 -38.41 19.62
C ASN A 174 24.50 -37.18 20.54
N TYR A 175 25.18 -37.21 21.69
CA TYR A 175 25.28 -36.07 22.60
C TYR A 175 26.03 -34.89 21.96
N ASP A 176 27.16 -35.15 21.29
CA ASP A 176 27.93 -34.12 20.60
C ASP A 176 27.11 -33.45 19.48
N GLU A 177 26.30 -34.22 18.75
CA GLU A 177 25.40 -33.69 17.73
C GLU A 177 24.27 -32.85 18.35
N TYR A 178 23.65 -33.30 19.44
CA TYR A 178 22.67 -32.53 20.20
C TYR A 178 23.26 -31.20 20.68
N LYS A 179 24.47 -31.21 21.24
CA LYS A 179 25.15 -30.00 21.73
C LYS A 179 25.43 -29.02 20.58
N LYS A 180 25.84 -29.52 19.41
CA LYS A 180 26.01 -28.69 18.20
C LYS A 180 24.69 -28.06 17.75
N ARG A 181 23.57 -28.81 17.77
CA ARG A 181 22.23 -28.30 17.40
C ARG A 181 21.72 -27.25 18.39
N LEU A 182 22.02 -27.42 19.68
CA LEU A 182 21.67 -26.44 20.72
C LEU A 182 22.44 -25.12 20.53
N GLN A 183 23.73 -25.20 20.20
CA GLN A 183 24.57 -24.02 19.92
C GLN A 183 24.15 -23.27 18.65
N SER A 184 23.75 -23.98 17.60
CA SER A 184 23.28 -23.37 16.35
C SER A 184 21.79 -23.01 16.35
N ASN A 185 21.08 -23.31 17.44
CA ASN A 185 19.62 -23.20 17.57
C ASN A 185 18.86 -23.90 16.41
N ALA A 186 19.46 -24.93 15.81
CA ALA A 186 18.97 -25.62 14.61
C ALA A 186 18.09 -26.83 14.97
N SER A 187 17.14 -26.64 15.88
CA SER A 187 16.10 -27.63 16.11
C SER A 187 15.28 -27.83 14.83
N ILE A 188 14.67 -29.00 14.65
CA ILE A 188 13.80 -29.26 13.49
C ILE A 188 12.67 -28.23 13.43
N ILE A 189 12.13 -27.84 14.58
CA ILE A 189 11.08 -26.82 14.69
C ILE A 189 11.60 -25.47 14.19
N ASN A 190 12.75 -24.99 14.69
CA ASN A 190 13.31 -23.70 14.28
C ASN A 190 13.71 -23.67 12.81
N LEU A 191 14.21 -24.79 12.26
CA LEU A 191 14.53 -24.92 10.84
C LEU A 191 13.27 -24.88 9.97
N LEU A 192 12.20 -25.55 10.40
CA LEU A 192 10.90 -25.50 9.72
C LEU A 192 10.30 -24.09 9.77
N ASP A 193 10.36 -23.42 10.92
CA ASP A 193 9.86 -22.05 11.07
C ASP A 193 10.66 -21.06 10.22
N LYS A 194 11.99 -21.21 10.18
CA LYS A 194 12.85 -20.40 9.31
C LYS A 194 12.53 -20.62 7.84
N SER A 195 12.44 -21.87 7.41
CA SER A 195 12.09 -22.22 6.02
C SER A 195 10.70 -21.70 5.64
N ARG A 196 9.73 -21.80 6.56
CA ARG A 196 8.39 -21.23 6.40
C ARG A 196 8.43 -19.72 6.24
N ALA A 197 9.19 -19.02 7.10
CA ALA A 197 9.33 -17.56 7.03
C ALA A 197 9.98 -17.10 5.72
N GLU A 198 11.00 -17.81 5.24
CA GLU A 198 11.65 -17.56 3.95
C GLU A 198 10.67 -17.76 2.78
N LEU A 199 9.85 -18.81 2.82
CA LEU A 199 8.83 -19.07 1.81
C LEU A 199 7.74 -17.98 1.80
N ILE A 200 7.27 -17.53 2.97
CA ILE A 200 6.32 -16.42 3.09
C ILE A 200 6.90 -15.16 2.46
N LYS A 201 8.16 -14.82 2.81
CA LYS A 201 8.85 -13.65 2.26
C LYS A 201 8.96 -13.72 0.74
N GLU A 202 9.31 -14.88 0.19
CA GLU A 202 9.40 -15.08 -1.25
C GLU A 202 8.02 -14.94 -1.93
N ASN A 203 6.98 -15.57 -1.39
CA ASN A 203 5.63 -15.51 -1.96
C ASN A 203 5.05 -14.09 -1.93
N ARG A 204 5.28 -13.34 -0.86
CA ARG A 204 4.90 -11.92 -0.77
C ARG A 204 5.62 -11.09 -1.84
N ALA A 205 6.92 -11.30 -2.02
CA ALA A 205 7.68 -10.62 -3.07
C ALA A 205 7.18 -10.99 -4.49
N LYS A 206 6.76 -12.23 -4.72
CA LYS A 206 6.12 -12.65 -5.98
C LYS A 206 4.81 -11.90 -6.22
N LEU A 207 3.94 -11.84 -5.21
CA LEU A 207 2.67 -11.14 -5.30
C LEU A 207 2.86 -9.64 -5.52
N MET A 208 3.84 -9.01 -4.86
CA MET A 208 4.21 -7.61 -5.08
C MET A 208 4.50 -7.31 -6.56
N LYS A 209 5.25 -8.18 -7.25
CA LYS A 209 5.57 -8.02 -8.68
C LYS A 209 4.33 -8.13 -9.57
N ILE A 210 3.38 -8.97 -9.18
CA ILE A 210 2.10 -9.11 -9.89
C ILE A 210 1.25 -7.86 -9.66
N CYS A 211 1.10 -7.42 -8.41
CA CYS A 211 0.38 -6.20 -8.05
C CYS A 211 0.95 -4.97 -8.77
N SER A 212 2.28 -4.81 -8.83
CA SER A 212 2.90 -3.69 -9.56
C SER A 212 2.61 -3.75 -11.06
N THR A 213 2.62 -4.95 -11.66
CA THR A 213 2.33 -5.11 -13.09
C THR A 213 0.86 -4.86 -13.40
N VAL A 214 -0.05 -5.31 -12.53
CA VAL A 214 -1.49 -5.02 -12.62
C VAL A 214 -1.73 -3.52 -12.52
N LEU A 215 -1.08 -2.84 -11.56
CA LEU A 215 -1.19 -1.40 -11.39
C LEU A 215 -0.67 -0.63 -12.61
N LEU A 216 0.47 -1.04 -13.18
CA LEU A 216 1.00 -0.46 -14.41
C LEU A 216 -0.02 -0.57 -15.54
N CYS A 217 -0.56 -1.77 -15.78
CA CYS A 217 -1.57 -1.99 -16.81
C CYS A 217 -2.81 -1.14 -16.59
N ALA A 218 -3.32 -1.08 -15.35
CA ALA A 218 -4.50 -0.29 -14.99
C ALA A 218 -4.26 1.20 -15.26
N ARG A 219 -3.16 1.76 -14.76
CA ARG A 219 -2.80 3.17 -14.97
C ARG A 219 -2.67 3.47 -16.46
N GLN A 220 -1.96 2.64 -17.22
CA GLN A 220 -1.76 2.81 -18.67
C GLN A 220 -2.95 2.42 -19.54
N MET A 221 -4.05 1.98 -18.92
CA MET A 221 -5.27 1.53 -19.61
C MET A 221 -5.03 0.34 -20.55
N ILE A 222 -3.93 -0.40 -20.34
CA ILE A 222 -3.57 -1.60 -21.08
C ILE A 222 -4.50 -2.74 -20.63
N ALA A 223 -5.04 -3.49 -21.59
CA ALA A 223 -5.88 -4.65 -21.28
C ALA A 223 -5.04 -5.72 -20.56
N LEU A 224 -5.50 -6.20 -19.40
CA LEU A 224 -4.76 -7.22 -18.63
C LEU A 224 -4.77 -8.59 -19.33
N ARG A 225 -5.90 -8.96 -19.93
CA ARG A 225 -6.20 -10.32 -20.38
C ARG A 225 -6.20 -10.46 -21.90
N GLY A 226 -5.89 -11.66 -22.37
CA GLY A 226 -6.05 -12.09 -23.76
C GLY A 226 -7.36 -12.85 -23.99
N HIS A 227 -7.61 -13.28 -25.23
CA HIS A 227 -8.72 -14.20 -25.52
C HIS A 227 -8.48 -15.59 -24.93
N GLU A 228 -7.24 -16.07 -25.00
CA GLU A 228 -6.81 -17.36 -24.46
C GLU A 228 -5.50 -17.18 -23.70
N GLU A 229 -5.48 -17.60 -22.43
CA GLU A 229 -4.32 -17.48 -21.53
C GLU A 229 -3.64 -18.84 -21.27
N ASN A 230 -4.00 -19.87 -22.05
CA ASN A 230 -3.39 -21.20 -21.95
C ASN A 230 -1.93 -21.20 -22.46
N GLY A 231 -1.17 -22.23 -22.11
CA GLY A 231 0.24 -22.35 -22.50
C GLY A 231 0.48 -22.51 -24.00
N GLU A 232 -0.55 -22.86 -24.77
CA GLU A 232 -0.48 -23.08 -26.22
C GLU A 232 -0.77 -21.80 -27.02
N SER A 233 -1.36 -20.79 -26.39
CA SER A 233 -1.69 -19.51 -27.02
C SER A 233 -0.44 -18.70 -27.35
N LYS A 234 -0.40 -18.16 -28.57
CA LYS A 234 0.65 -17.24 -29.03
C LYS A 234 0.60 -15.88 -28.33
N ASN A 235 -0.54 -15.53 -27.71
CA ASN A 235 -0.72 -14.29 -26.98
C ASN A 235 -1.59 -14.57 -25.75
N ARG A 236 -0.94 -14.70 -24.58
CA ARG A 236 -1.60 -15.03 -23.32
C ARG A 236 -2.16 -13.82 -22.56
N GLY A 237 -2.23 -12.66 -23.21
CA GLY A 237 -2.65 -11.40 -22.59
C GLY A 237 -1.50 -10.61 -22.00
N ASN A 238 -1.68 -9.28 -21.91
CA ASN A 238 -0.55 -8.40 -21.61
C ASN A 238 0.03 -8.58 -20.21
N LEU A 239 -0.75 -9.01 -19.21
CA LEU A 239 -0.21 -9.29 -17.88
C LEU A 239 0.82 -10.42 -17.93
N ILE A 240 0.45 -11.55 -18.55
CA ILE A 240 1.31 -12.73 -18.65
C ILE A 240 2.51 -12.44 -19.55
N GLU A 241 2.31 -11.77 -20.67
CA GLU A 241 3.40 -11.42 -21.59
C GLU A 241 4.38 -10.40 -20.98
N LEU A 242 3.92 -9.43 -20.18
CA LEU A 242 4.81 -8.51 -19.47
C LEU A 242 5.64 -9.24 -18.40
N LEU A 243 5.05 -10.19 -17.67
CA LEU A 243 5.79 -11.01 -16.72
C LEU A 243 6.78 -11.93 -17.44
N HIS A 244 6.40 -12.50 -18.60
CA HIS A 244 7.29 -13.31 -19.42
C HIS A 244 8.45 -12.50 -20.00
N TRP A 245 8.22 -11.24 -20.37
CA TRP A 245 9.29 -10.34 -20.74
C TRP A 245 10.22 -10.04 -19.54
N ALA A 246 9.64 -9.76 -18.38
CA ALA A 246 10.40 -9.43 -17.17
C ALA A 246 11.21 -10.62 -16.61
N SER A 247 10.76 -11.86 -16.83
CA SER A 247 11.46 -13.07 -16.34
C SER A 247 12.86 -13.24 -16.92
N SER A 248 13.13 -12.64 -18.08
CA SER A 248 14.48 -12.63 -18.68
C SER A 248 15.51 -11.86 -17.84
N THR A 249 15.05 -10.98 -16.95
CA THR A 249 15.90 -10.09 -16.14
C THR A 249 15.72 -10.30 -14.64
N ASP A 250 14.51 -10.71 -14.20
CA ASP A 250 14.17 -10.87 -12.79
C ASP A 250 13.99 -12.37 -12.46
N PRO A 251 14.92 -12.98 -11.70
CA PRO A 251 14.83 -14.38 -11.31
C PRO A 251 13.56 -14.71 -10.53
N LEU A 252 13.05 -13.76 -9.74
CA LEU A 252 11.82 -13.95 -8.97
C LEU A 252 10.61 -14.08 -9.89
N VAL A 253 10.55 -13.26 -10.95
CA VAL A 253 9.48 -13.35 -11.96
C VAL A 253 9.59 -14.64 -12.77
N ASN A 254 10.82 -15.09 -13.06
CA ASN A 254 11.02 -16.38 -13.69
C ASN A 254 10.46 -17.54 -12.85
N LYS A 255 10.66 -17.49 -11.52
CA LYS A 255 10.02 -18.45 -10.61
C LYS A 255 8.49 -18.35 -10.61
N ILE A 256 7.89 -17.16 -10.74
CA ILE A 256 6.42 -17.01 -10.82
C ILE A 256 5.85 -17.83 -11.98
N LEU A 257 6.54 -17.87 -13.11
CA LEU A 257 6.06 -18.53 -14.33
C LEU A 257 6.38 -20.04 -14.36
N ASN A 258 7.48 -20.46 -13.74
CA ASN A 258 8.01 -21.83 -13.88
C ASN A 258 7.89 -22.69 -12.61
N ASP A 259 7.91 -22.12 -11.40
CA ASP A 259 7.88 -22.88 -10.13
C ASP A 259 6.44 -23.15 -9.63
N SER A 260 5.42 -22.66 -10.33
CA SER A 260 4.05 -22.84 -9.87
C SER A 260 3.58 -24.26 -10.12
N ASP A 261 3.30 -25.01 -9.04
CA ASP A 261 2.31 -26.09 -9.08
C ASP A 261 1.10 -25.56 -9.86
N SER A 262 0.64 -26.29 -10.87
CA SER A 262 -0.28 -25.83 -11.93
C SER A 262 -1.57 -25.12 -11.48
N ASN A 263 -1.87 -25.11 -10.17
CA ASN A 263 -3.05 -24.52 -9.55
C ASN A 263 -2.77 -23.32 -8.62
N ALA A 264 -1.53 -22.82 -8.52
CA ALA A 264 -1.11 -21.82 -7.53
C ALA A 264 -0.53 -20.52 -8.12
N THR A 265 -0.86 -20.19 -9.37
CA THR A 265 -0.44 -18.91 -9.98
C THR A 265 -1.41 -17.79 -9.60
N TYR A 266 -0.92 -16.72 -8.98
CA TYR A 266 -1.69 -15.49 -8.71
C TYR A 266 -2.07 -14.71 -9.98
N LEU A 267 -2.15 -15.40 -11.12
CA LEU A 267 -2.35 -14.82 -12.45
C LEU A 267 -3.77 -15.04 -12.95
N SER A 268 -4.60 -15.81 -12.24
CA SER A 268 -5.96 -16.10 -12.68
C SER A 268 -6.80 -14.82 -12.83
N PRO A 269 -7.75 -14.79 -13.77
CA PRO A 269 -8.71 -13.70 -13.92
C PRO A 269 -9.34 -13.23 -12.61
N THR A 270 -9.73 -14.16 -11.73
CA THR A 270 -10.34 -13.86 -10.43
C THR A 270 -9.38 -13.10 -9.53
N ILE A 271 -8.14 -13.56 -9.40
CA ILE A 271 -7.12 -12.91 -8.57
C ILE A 271 -6.78 -11.53 -9.13
N GLN A 272 -6.69 -11.38 -10.46
CA GLN A 272 -6.50 -10.06 -11.08
C GLN A 272 -7.61 -9.07 -10.71
N ASN A 273 -8.88 -9.52 -10.64
CA ASN A 273 -10.01 -8.66 -10.24
C ASN A 273 -9.87 -8.24 -8.77
N GLU A 274 -9.50 -9.16 -7.90
CA GLU A 274 -9.34 -8.89 -6.47
C GLU A 274 -8.20 -7.91 -6.20
N ILE A 275 -7.03 -8.12 -6.84
CA ILE A 275 -5.91 -7.19 -6.75
C ILE A 275 -6.34 -5.81 -7.22
N LEU A 276 -7.01 -5.73 -8.38
CA LEU A 276 -7.49 -4.47 -8.93
C LEU A 276 -8.44 -3.75 -7.97
N LYS A 277 -9.36 -4.48 -7.33
CA LYS A 277 -10.29 -3.94 -6.35
C LYS A 277 -9.58 -3.39 -5.12
N ILE A 278 -8.60 -4.13 -4.56
CA ILE A 278 -7.81 -3.67 -3.41
C ILE A 278 -7.05 -2.38 -3.74
N LEU A 279 -6.42 -2.31 -4.93
CA LEU A 279 -5.72 -1.12 -5.39
C LEU A 279 -6.68 0.08 -5.54
N ALA A 280 -7.86 -0.14 -6.13
CA ALA A 280 -8.87 0.90 -6.28
C ALA A 280 -9.42 1.37 -4.92
N ASP A 281 -9.63 0.45 -3.97
CA ASP A 281 -10.12 0.78 -2.63
C ASP A 281 -9.13 1.62 -1.83
N GLN A 282 -7.82 1.49 -2.06
CA GLN A 282 -6.83 2.42 -1.48
C GLN A 282 -7.06 3.85 -1.96
N ILE A 283 -7.27 4.05 -3.27
CA ILE A 283 -7.59 5.37 -3.81
C ILE A 283 -8.90 5.90 -3.23
N ARG A 284 -9.95 5.05 -3.16
CA ARG A 284 -11.24 5.46 -2.55
C ARG A 284 -11.07 5.95 -1.12
N ARG A 285 -10.25 5.28 -0.31
CA ARG A 285 -9.94 5.73 1.06
C ARG A 285 -9.24 7.08 1.07
N LYS A 286 -8.26 7.29 0.20
CA LYS A 286 -7.53 8.56 0.10
C LYS A 286 -8.44 9.72 -0.33
N ILE A 287 -9.26 9.51 -1.35
CA ILE A 287 -10.26 10.50 -1.79
C ILE A 287 -11.25 10.82 -0.66
N SER A 288 -11.75 9.79 0.04
CA SER A 288 -12.67 9.99 1.17
C SER A 288 -12.06 10.84 2.29
N ASN A 289 -10.74 10.77 2.49
CA ASN A 289 -10.05 11.59 3.49
C ASN A 289 -9.88 13.05 3.02
N GLU A 290 -9.72 13.31 1.72
CA GLU A 290 -9.59 14.68 1.17
C GLU A 290 -10.89 15.48 1.18
N VAL A 291 -12.04 14.81 1.02
CA VAL A 291 -13.39 15.44 1.02
C VAL A 291 -13.73 16.09 2.38
N THR A 292 -12.88 15.94 3.40
CA THR A 292 -13.06 16.54 4.73
C THR A 292 -12.79 18.05 4.80
N VAL A 293 -12.26 18.69 3.75
CA VAL A 293 -12.06 20.14 3.71
C VAL A 293 -13.37 20.84 3.33
N SER A 294 -13.97 21.57 4.29
CA SER A 294 -15.24 22.27 4.09
C SER A 294 -15.13 23.33 2.98
N ILE A 295 -15.82 23.11 1.86
CA ILE A 295 -15.99 24.14 0.83
C ILE A 295 -17.03 25.14 1.32
N ASP A 296 -16.62 26.38 1.56
CA ASP A 296 -17.53 27.47 1.92
C ASP A 296 -18.19 28.07 0.66
N TYR A 297 -19.34 27.49 0.30
CA TYR A 297 -20.15 27.96 -0.83
C TYR A 297 -20.71 29.39 -0.62
N ALA A 298 -20.84 29.87 0.62
CA ALA A 298 -21.32 31.23 0.88
C ALA A 298 -20.28 32.28 0.46
N SER A 299 -19.00 32.04 0.78
CA SER A 299 -17.89 32.88 0.28
C SER A 299 -17.79 32.83 -1.24
N ALA A 300 -17.95 31.65 -1.85
CA ALA A 300 -17.93 31.49 -3.31
C ALA A 300 -19.03 32.32 -4.00
N LYS A 301 -20.24 32.37 -3.43
CA LYS A 301 -21.36 33.18 -3.95
C LYS A 301 -21.01 34.67 -4.05
N VAL A 302 -20.38 35.24 -3.01
CA VAL A 302 -20.00 36.66 -3.00
C VAL A 302 -18.97 36.94 -4.09
N LEU A 303 -17.97 36.06 -4.23
CA LEU A 303 -16.93 36.17 -5.24
C LEU A 303 -17.50 36.07 -6.66
N ILE A 304 -18.39 35.11 -6.92
CA ILE A 304 -19.03 34.93 -8.24
C ILE A 304 -19.81 36.19 -8.63
N LYS A 305 -20.64 36.73 -7.73
CA LYS A 305 -21.39 37.97 -8.01
C LYS A 305 -20.45 39.15 -8.25
N SER A 306 -19.37 39.26 -7.49
CA SER A 306 -18.34 40.29 -7.70
C SER A 306 -17.64 40.16 -9.05
N ILE A 307 -17.30 38.94 -9.48
CA ILE A 307 -16.65 38.68 -10.78
C ILE A 307 -17.60 39.03 -11.92
N ILE A 308 -18.87 38.62 -11.86
CA ILE A 308 -19.87 38.95 -12.88
C ILE A 308 -19.99 40.49 -13.02
N ASN A 309 -20.09 41.19 -11.89
CA ASN A 309 -20.13 42.66 -11.88
C ASN A 309 -18.85 43.27 -12.49
N GLN A 310 -17.68 42.73 -12.16
CA GLN A 310 -16.41 43.23 -12.68
C GLN A 310 -16.29 43.02 -14.20
N VAL A 311 -16.63 41.83 -14.70
CA VAL A 311 -16.64 41.52 -16.14
C VAL A 311 -17.67 42.39 -16.87
N GLN A 312 -18.82 42.65 -16.25
CA GLN A 312 -19.80 43.57 -16.79
C GLN A 312 -19.29 45.01 -16.85
N CYS A 313 -18.59 45.48 -15.81
CA CYS A 313 -17.92 46.78 -15.83
C CYS A 313 -16.82 46.87 -16.87
N MET A 314 -16.16 45.75 -17.24
CA MET A 314 -15.17 45.73 -18.32
C MET A 314 -15.78 45.97 -19.71
N ARG A 315 -17.09 45.85 -19.86
CA ARG A 315 -17.81 46.14 -21.11
C ARG A 315 -17.98 47.65 -21.33
N ASN A 316 -16.87 48.38 -21.44
CA ASN A 316 -16.86 49.81 -21.74
C ASN A 316 -15.75 50.17 -22.74
N GLU A 317 -15.79 51.39 -23.27
CA GLU A 317 -14.85 51.86 -24.27
C GLU A 317 -13.45 52.12 -23.70
N ALA A 318 -13.35 52.69 -22.49
CA ALA A 318 -12.08 53.02 -21.85
C ALA A 318 -11.23 51.77 -21.53
N THR A 319 -11.86 50.67 -21.13
CA THR A 319 -11.18 49.39 -20.87
C THR A 319 -10.69 48.74 -22.16
N PHE A 320 -11.46 48.85 -23.25
CA PHE A 320 -11.02 48.43 -24.57
C PHE A 320 -9.80 49.24 -25.03
N GLU A 321 -9.84 50.56 -24.90
CA GLU A 321 -8.74 51.44 -25.27
C GLU A 321 -7.48 51.14 -24.45
N HIS A 322 -7.62 50.92 -23.13
CA HIS A 322 -6.51 50.53 -22.28
C HIS A 322 -5.89 49.20 -22.75
N LEU A 323 -6.71 48.18 -23.00
CA LEU A 323 -6.25 46.89 -23.48
C LEU A 323 -5.57 47.02 -24.86
N LEU A 324 -6.13 47.83 -25.75
CA LEU A 324 -5.57 48.08 -27.07
C LEU A 324 -4.20 48.76 -26.96
N ASN A 325 -4.06 49.75 -26.08
CA ASN A 325 -2.78 50.41 -25.80
C ASN A 325 -1.74 49.44 -25.24
N ASP A 326 -2.13 48.56 -24.30
CA ASP A 326 -1.25 47.53 -23.75
C ASP A 326 -0.75 46.58 -24.85
N VAL A 327 -1.64 46.17 -25.77
CA VAL A 327 -1.28 45.32 -26.93
C VAL A 327 -0.35 46.07 -27.88
N ILE A 328 -0.60 47.35 -28.14
CA ILE A 328 0.25 48.19 -28.99
C ILE A 328 1.65 48.32 -28.37
N ASP A 329 1.74 48.60 -27.09
CA ASP A 329 3.02 48.76 -26.39
C ASP A 329 3.79 47.44 -26.27
N PHE A 330 3.09 46.32 -26.05
CA PHE A 330 3.67 44.99 -26.15
C PHE A 330 4.22 44.72 -27.56
N GLY A 331 3.46 45.08 -28.59
CA GLY A 331 3.88 44.94 -29.99
C GLY A 331 5.13 45.75 -30.31
N LYS A 332 5.20 47.01 -29.86
CA LYS A 332 6.40 47.86 -29.97
C LYS A 332 7.60 47.25 -29.25
N LYS A 333 7.41 46.78 -28.02
CA LYS A 333 8.47 46.17 -27.19
C LYS A 333 9.10 44.93 -27.84
N HIS A 334 8.30 44.15 -28.56
CA HIS A 334 8.72 42.88 -29.18
C HIS A 334 8.91 42.98 -30.71
N ASN A 335 8.88 44.18 -31.30
CA ASN A 335 8.98 44.43 -32.75
C ASN A 335 7.95 43.63 -33.58
N ILE A 336 6.72 43.49 -33.08
CA ILE A 336 5.62 42.83 -33.78
C ILE A 336 4.87 43.88 -34.62
N ASN A 337 4.76 43.65 -35.93
CA ASN A 337 4.02 44.54 -36.83
C ASN A 337 2.51 44.26 -36.72
N LEU A 338 1.79 45.15 -36.03
CA LEU A 338 0.34 45.06 -35.81
C LEU A 338 -0.50 45.53 -37.02
N ASN A 339 0.12 46.15 -38.03
CA ASN A 339 -0.57 46.70 -39.21
C ASN A 339 -0.65 45.72 -40.39
N GLN A 340 -0.43 44.41 -40.17
CA GLN A 340 -0.60 43.43 -41.23
C GLN A 340 -2.10 43.24 -41.56
N PRO A 341 -2.49 43.28 -42.85
CA PRO A 341 -3.86 43.00 -43.23
C PRO A 341 -4.23 41.59 -42.79
N THR A 342 -5.28 41.48 -41.98
CA THR A 342 -5.87 40.19 -41.59
C THR A 342 -6.24 39.43 -42.87
N ARG A 343 -5.66 38.24 -43.07
CA ARG A 343 -6.08 37.36 -44.16
C ARG A 343 -7.58 37.08 -43.97
N PHE A 344 -8.40 37.54 -44.91
CA PHE A 344 -9.83 37.28 -44.90
C PHE A 344 -10.07 35.78 -44.66
N ARG A 345 -10.74 35.45 -43.54
CA ARG A 345 -11.20 34.08 -43.30
C ARG A 345 -12.06 33.67 -44.49
N ARG A 346 -11.82 32.46 -45.02
CA ARG A 346 -12.63 31.88 -46.09
C ARG A 346 -14.10 31.92 -45.65
N LYS A 347 -14.95 32.66 -46.37
CA LYS A 347 -16.40 32.68 -46.12
C LYS A 347 -16.93 31.26 -46.23
N THR A 348 -17.49 30.73 -45.15
CA THR A 348 -18.19 29.44 -45.18
C THR A 348 -19.50 29.61 -45.94
N LEU A 349 -19.64 28.92 -47.07
CA LEU A 349 -20.90 28.86 -47.82
C LEU A 349 -21.90 28.04 -47.02
N ILE A 350 -22.99 28.67 -46.58
CA ILE A 350 -24.10 27.98 -45.93
C ILE A 350 -24.79 27.09 -47.00
N PRO A 351 -24.96 25.78 -46.75
CA PRO A 351 -25.70 24.91 -47.65
C PRO A 351 -27.10 25.48 -47.96
N SER A 352 -27.53 25.43 -49.22
CA SER A 352 -28.78 26.07 -49.70
C SER A 352 -30.03 25.72 -48.88
N ARG A 353 -30.06 24.52 -48.28
CA ARG A 353 -31.13 24.03 -47.40
C ARG A 353 -31.30 24.79 -46.08
N PHE A 354 -30.33 25.62 -45.68
CA PHE A 354 -30.33 26.37 -44.42
C PHE A 354 -30.41 27.88 -44.62
N LYS A 355 -30.80 28.35 -45.82
CA LYS A 355 -30.92 29.79 -46.10
C LYS A 355 -32.00 30.49 -45.27
N ASP A 356 -33.04 29.76 -44.89
CA ASP A 356 -34.17 30.30 -44.12
C ASP A 356 -34.05 29.99 -42.61
N SER A 357 -32.95 29.38 -42.17
CA SER A 357 -32.71 29.05 -40.77
C SER A 357 -31.71 30.03 -40.13
N VAL A 358 -32.03 30.50 -38.92
CA VAL A 358 -31.11 31.29 -38.09
C VAL A 358 -30.05 30.36 -37.51
N VAL A 359 -28.79 30.51 -37.94
CA VAL A 359 -27.66 29.76 -37.40
C VAL A 359 -27.03 30.58 -36.28
N PHE A 360 -27.19 30.13 -35.04
CA PHE A 360 -26.42 30.67 -33.91
C PHE A 360 -25.02 30.08 -33.96
N THR A 361 -24.01 30.87 -34.33
CA THR A 361 -22.62 30.44 -34.33
C THR A 361 -22.06 30.56 -32.91
N THR A 362 -21.79 29.41 -32.28
CA THR A 362 -21.30 29.32 -30.89
C THR A 362 -19.79 29.52 -30.76
N THR A 363 -19.07 29.71 -31.87
CA THR A 363 -17.61 29.83 -31.89
C THR A 363 -17.18 31.28 -32.03
N ILE A 364 -16.39 31.76 -31.07
CA ILE A 364 -15.80 33.12 -31.01
C ILE A 364 -15.23 33.52 -32.39
N GLY A 365 -15.81 34.58 -32.98
CA GLY A 365 -15.38 35.15 -34.27
C GLY A 365 -16.06 34.59 -35.53
N GLN A 366 -17.26 34.01 -35.40
CA GLN A 366 -18.14 33.61 -36.52
C GLN A 366 -19.44 34.43 -36.56
N ASN A 367 -19.41 35.66 -36.07
CA ASN A 367 -20.59 36.51 -36.04
C ASN A 367 -20.80 37.08 -37.47
N ASP A 368 -21.90 36.73 -38.14
CA ASP A 368 -22.27 37.21 -39.49
C ASP A 368 -22.65 38.72 -39.53
N TRP A 369 -22.32 39.49 -38.48
CA TRP A 369 -22.54 40.93 -38.38
C TRP A 369 -21.72 41.74 -39.40
N GLY A 370 -20.73 41.12 -40.05
CA GLY A 370 -19.91 41.71 -41.11
C GLY A 370 -20.64 42.10 -42.41
N ASN A 371 -21.97 41.95 -42.47
CA ASN A 371 -22.80 42.46 -43.56
C ASN A 371 -23.36 43.87 -43.33
N GLN A 372 -23.10 44.52 -42.18
CA GLN A 372 -23.47 45.92 -41.99
C GLN A 372 -22.32 46.86 -42.40
N GLU A 373 -22.57 47.70 -43.40
CA GLU A 373 -21.72 48.81 -43.86
C GLU A 373 -21.53 49.94 -42.82
N SER A 374 -21.71 49.66 -41.53
CA SER A 374 -21.87 50.67 -40.47
C SER A 374 -20.62 50.96 -39.63
N PHE A 375 -19.52 50.21 -39.77
CA PHE A 375 -18.32 50.40 -38.94
C PHE A 375 -17.31 51.38 -39.56
N HIS A 376 -16.99 52.46 -38.84
CA HIS A 376 -16.21 53.59 -39.32
C HIS A 376 -14.67 53.41 -39.15
N SER A 377 -14.20 52.45 -38.31
CA SER A 377 -12.77 52.14 -38.08
C SER A 377 -12.50 50.63 -37.88
N ASN A 378 -11.26 50.18 -38.12
CA ASN A 378 -10.81 48.81 -37.78
C ASN A 378 -10.84 48.56 -36.25
N GLU A 379 -10.60 49.59 -35.45
CA GLU A 379 -10.70 49.52 -33.98
C GLU A 379 -12.14 49.29 -33.54
N ASP A 380 -13.11 49.94 -34.20
CA ASP A 380 -14.54 49.72 -33.93
C ASP A 380 -14.98 48.30 -34.23
N LYS A 381 -14.44 47.68 -35.28
CA LYS A 381 -14.69 46.27 -35.61
C LYS A 381 -14.12 45.36 -34.53
N LEU A 382 -12.87 45.56 -34.11
CA LEU A 382 -12.25 44.77 -33.03
C LEU A 382 -13.01 44.91 -31.71
N ARG A 383 -13.49 46.12 -31.41
CA ARG A 383 -14.29 46.41 -30.21
C ARG A 383 -15.62 45.66 -30.19
N HIS A 384 -16.39 45.73 -31.27
CA HIS A 384 -17.74 45.13 -31.31
C HIS A 384 -17.72 43.63 -31.63
N GLU A 385 -16.95 43.19 -32.63
CA GLU A 385 -16.96 41.79 -33.09
C GLU A 385 -16.17 40.85 -32.18
N LEU A 386 -15.09 41.34 -31.56
CA LEU A 386 -14.21 40.51 -30.73
C LEU A 386 -14.39 40.82 -29.25
N PHE A 387 -14.15 42.06 -28.82
CA PHE A 387 -14.09 42.39 -27.39
C PHE A 387 -15.47 42.30 -26.71
N TYR A 388 -16.47 43.04 -27.17
CA TYR A 388 -17.82 42.96 -26.60
C TYR A 388 -18.44 41.58 -26.78
N SER A 389 -18.29 40.95 -27.95
CA SER A 389 -18.79 39.59 -28.15
C SER A 389 -18.16 38.60 -27.17
N LEU A 390 -16.87 38.70 -26.87
CA LEU A 390 -16.20 37.82 -25.91
C LEU A 390 -16.72 38.06 -24.48
N ILE A 391 -16.82 39.32 -24.06
CA ILE A 391 -17.32 39.68 -22.73
C ILE A 391 -18.78 39.24 -22.57
N ASP A 392 -19.62 39.49 -23.58
CA ASP A 392 -21.03 39.09 -23.57
C ASP A 392 -21.17 37.56 -23.51
N SER A 393 -20.36 36.80 -24.27
CA SER A 393 -20.34 35.34 -24.15
C SER A 393 -19.91 34.85 -22.76
N ILE A 394 -18.85 35.44 -22.18
CA ILE A 394 -18.40 35.08 -20.82
C ILE A 394 -19.53 35.37 -19.82
N LEU A 395 -20.21 36.51 -19.94
CA LEU A 395 -21.33 36.87 -19.07
C LEU A 395 -22.51 35.91 -19.23
N ILE A 396 -22.85 35.52 -20.46
CA ILE A 396 -23.92 34.55 -20.72
C ILE A 396 -23.61 33.22 -20.04
N GLU A 397 -22.41 32.67 -20.27
CA GLU A 397 -21.99 31.39 -19.68
C GLU A 397 -21.91 31.46 -18.15
N LEU A 398 -21.43 32.57 -17.59
CA LEU A 398 -21.40 32.77 -16.14
C LEU A 398 -22.80 32.89 -15.54
N ASN A 399 -23.71 33.62 -16.17
CA ASN A 399 -25.08 33.79 -15.68
C ASN A 399 -25.90 32.51 -15.85
N ASP A 400 -25.71 31.75 -16.92
CA ASP A 400 -26.36 30.44 -17.12
C ASP A 400 -25.88 29.45 -16.05
N ARG A 401 -24.56 29.38 -15.82
CA ARG A 401 -23.97 28.49 -14.82
C ARG A 401 -24.31 28.89 -13.38
N PHE A 402 -24.32 30.19 -13.07
CA PHE A 402 -24.53 30.73 -11.73
C PHE A 402 -25.84 31.54 -11.61
N ASN A 403 -26.91 31.00 -12.20
CA ASN A 403 -28.29 31.44 -11.96
C ASN A 403 -28.59 31.50 -10.44
N ASP A 404 -29.43 32.45 -10.01
CA ASP A 404 -29.95 32.54 -8.64
C ASP A 404 -30.51 31.20 -8.12
N GLU A 405 -31.15 30.36 -8.94
CA GLU A 405 -31.57 29.00 -8.56
C GLU A 405 -30.38 28.09 -8.21
N ASN A 406 -29.33 28.05 -9.04
CA ASN A 406 -28.12 27.28 -8.77
C ASN A 406 -27.41 27.80 -7.51
N ILE A 407 -27.39 29.11 -7.31
CA ILE A 407 -26.86 29.76 -6.11
C ILE A 407 -27.65 29.36 -4.86
N LEU A 408 -28.97 29.25 -4.95
CA LEU A 408 -29.81 28.74 -3.87
C LEU A 408 -29.48 27.29 -3.55
N LEU A 409 -29.31 26.43 -4.58
CA LEU A 409 -28.89 25.04 -4.38
C LEU A 409 -27.53 24.93 -3.69
N PHE A 410 -26.54 25.73 -4.09
CA PHE A 410 -25.23 25.79 -3.39
C PHE A 410 -25.37 26.24 -1.94
N SER A 411 -26.26 27.18 -1.66
CA SER A 411 -26.56 27.64 -0.29
C SER A 411 -27.22 26.52 0.53
N SER A 412 -28.13 25.74 -0.07
CA SER A 412 -28.75 24.57 0.54
C SER A 412 -27.74 23.45 0.84
N VAL A 413 -26.79 23.20 -0.06
CA VAL A 413 -25.69 22.23 0.19
C VAL A 413 -24.80 22.70 1.35
N SER A 414 -24.54 24.01 1.45
CA SER A 414 -23.81 24.56 2.61
C SER A 414 -24.57 24.38 3.93
N ALA A 415 -25.91 24.44 3.93
CA ALA A 415 -26.75 24.24 5.12
C ALA A 415 -26.72 22.79 5.67
N VAL A 416 -26.25 21.83 4.86
CA VAL A 416 -25.99 20.45 5.29
C VAL A 416 -24.74 20.34 6.16
N HIS A 417 -23.80 21.30 6.07
CA HIS A 417 -22.53 21.23 6.77
C HIS A 417 -22.65 21.59 8.27
N PRO A 418 -22.12 20.77 9.22
CA PRO A 418 -22.21 21.01 10.67
C PRO A 418 -21.70 22.37 11.15
N SER A 419 -20.72 22.96 10.45
CA SER A 419 -20.15 24.27 10.77
C SER A 419 -21.02 25.47 10.36
N ASN A 420 -22.08 25.27 9.58
CA ASN A 420 -22.93 26.37 9.14
C ASN A 420 -23.87 26.83 10.27
N GLN A 421 -24.17 28.13 10.32
CA GLN A 421 -25.13 28.72 11.23
C GLN A 421 -26.55 28.19 10.99
N GLN A 422 -26.92 27.93 9.72
CA GLN A 422 -28.22 27.42 9.30
C GLN A 422 -28.27 25.88 9.22
N PHE A 423 -27.49 25.19 10.06
CA PHE A 423 -27.35 23.74 9.99
C PHE A 423 -28.70 23.01 10.14
N LEU A 424 -29.04 22.20 9.13
CA LEU A 424 -30.27 21.39 9.04
C LEU A 424 -31.59 22.21 9.12
N GLU A 425 -31.57 23.50 8.77
CA GLU A 425 -32.80 24.30 8.69
C GLU A 425 -33.64 23.91 7.47
N ILE A 426 -34.93 23.66 7.72
CA ILE A 426 -35.88 23.21 6.71
C ILE A 426 -35.97 24.24 5.57
N GLU A 427 -36.04 25.54 5.89
CA GLU A 427 -36.14 26.60 4.89
C GLU A 427 -34.95 26.63 3.93
N SER A 428 -33.74 26.44 4.45
CA SER A 428 -32.53 26.41 3.64
C SER A 428 -32.37 25.10 2.86
N LEU A 429 -32.98 23.99 3.28
CA LEU A 429 -32.88 22.69 2.60
C LEU A 429 -33.98 22.42 1.56
N LYS A 430 -35.10 23.16 1.59
CA LYS A 430 -36.22 23.03 0.64
C LYS A 430 -35.81 23.06 -0.85
N PRO A 431 -34.92 23.95 -1.31
CA PRO A 431 -34.50 23.98 -2.71
C PRO A 431 -33.79 22.68 -3.12
N LEU A 432 -32.90 22.18 -2.27
CA LEU A 432 -32.14 20.96 -2.52
C LEU A 432 -33.04 19.71 -2.48
N ALA A 433 -33.93 19.63 -1.49
CA ALA A 433 -34.86 18.51 -1.37
C ALA A 433 -35.83 18.43 -2.55
N SER A 434 -36.34 19.58 -3.03
CA SER A 434 -37.17 19.65 -4.24
C SER A 434 -36.39 19.21 -5.48
N HIS A 435 -35.14 19.65 -5.63
CA HIS A 435 -34.29 19.28 -6.78
C HIS A 435 -33.95 17.78 -6.80
N LEU A 436 -33.70 17.19 -5.64
CA LEU A 436 -33.35 15.76 -5.49
C LEU A 436 -34.59 14.84 -5.39
N MET A 437 -35.80 15.40 -5.50
CA MET A 437 -37.05 14.64 -5.37
C MET A 437 -37.20 13.89 -4.03
N VAL A 438 -36.68 14.47 -2.94
CA VAL A 438 -36.86 13.96 -1.58
C VAL A 438 -38.22 14.40 -1.04
N ASP A 439 -38.95 13.52 -0.35
CA ASP A 439 -40.24 13.88 0.27
C ASP A 439 -40.01 14.91 1.38
N LEU A 440 -40.46 16.14 1.12
CA LEU A 440 -40.34 17.28 2.03
C LEU A 440 -41.01 17.00 3.37
N LYS A 441 -42.17 16.33 3.38
CA LYS A 441 -42.93 16.09 4.61
C LYS A 441 -42.20 15.08 5.50
N GLN A 442 -41.64 14.05 4.89
CA GLN A 442 -40.82 13.08 5.59
C GLN A 442 -39.53 13.72 6.12
N LEU A 443 -38.86 14.52 5.30
CA LEU A 443 -37.64 15.23 5.68
C LEU A 443 -37.88 16.18 6.88
N GLU A 444 -38.97 16.95 6.87
CA GLU A 444 -39.32 17.85 7.99
C GLU A 444 -39.47 17.10 9.32
N ASN A 445 -40.15 15.95 9.30
CA ASN A 445 -40.34 15.11 10.48
C ASN A 445 -39.00 14.54 10.96
N GLU A 446 -38.20 13.97 10.06
CA GLU A 446 -36.90 13.40 10.39
C GLU A 446 -35.92 14.46 10.93
N LEU A 447 -35.84 15.63 10.30
CA LEU A 447 -34.94 16.72 10.71
C LEU A 447 -35.21 17.20 12.14
N SER A 448 -36.48 17.20 12.57
CA SER A 448 -36.83 17.56 13.95
C SER A 448 -36.22 16.60 14.98
N VAL A 449 -36.23 15.30 14.68
CA VAL A 449 -35.67 14.24 15.53
C VAL A 449 -34.16 14.21 15.42
N VAL A 450 -33.62 14.35 14.21
CA VAL A 450 -32.18 14.36 13.93
C VAL A 450 -31.50 15.54 14.65
N LYS A 451 -32.11 16.73 14.66
CA LYS A 451 -31.59 17.88 15.43
C LYS A 451 -31.50 17.59 16.93
N HIS A 452 -32.47 16.86 17.48
CA HIS A 452 -32.44 16.45 18.88
C HIS A 452 -31.35 15.40 19.13
N PHE A 453 -31.26 14.39 18.26
CA PHE A 453 -30.27 13.31 18.34
C PHE A 453 -28.82 13.80 18.26
N ILE A 454 -28.56 14.81 17.42
CA ILE A 454 -27.22 15.36 17.17
C ILE A 454 -26.82 16.39 18.24
N ARG A 455 -27.77 16.94 19.01
CA ARG A 455 -27.53 18.06 19.93
C ARG A 455 -26.38 17.81 20.91
N GLU A 456 -26.28 16.60 21.45
CA GLU A 456 -25.22 16.23 22.40
C GLU A 456 -23.88 15.93 21.72
N LYS A 457 -23.90 15.48 20.46
CA LYS A 457 -22.71 15.09 19.69
C LYS A 457 -22.15 16.18 18.79
N LYS A 458 -22.86 17.31 18.62
CA LYS A 458 -22.55 18.41 17.68
C LYS A 458 -21.11 18.93 17.80
N ALA A 459 -20.55 18.97 19.01
CA ALA A 459 -19.19 19.45 19.25
C ALA A 459 -18.10 18.54 18.65
N SER A 460 -18.41 17.27 18.39
CA SER A 460 -17.45 16.30 17.83
C SER A 460 -17.47 16.22 16.29
N MET A 461 -18.55 16.66 15.65
CA MET A 461 -18.74 16.53 14.21
C MET A 461 -18.18 17.75 13.46
N LYS A 462 -17.14 17.54 12.66
CA LYS A 462 -16.52 18.59 11.84
C LYS A 462 -16.89 18.48 10.36
N THR A 463 -17.24 17.29 9.89
CA THR A 463 -17.51 17.02 8.47
C THR A 463 -18.87 16.37 8.24
N ILE A 464 -19.37 16.44 7.01
CA ILE A 464 -20.60 15.74 6.59
C ILE A 464 -20.43 14.21 6.69
N GLN A 465 -19.19 13.71 6.54
CA GLN A 465 -18.88 12.27 6.67
C GLN A 465 -19.03 11.77 8.11
N ASP A 466 -18.65 12.58 9.11
CA ASP A 466 -18.84 12.24 10.53
C ASP A 466 -20.34 12.12 10.84
N LEU A 467 -21.12 13.08 10.33
CA LEU A 467 -22.58 13.08 10.44
C LEU A 467 -23.21 11.83 9.81
N LEU A 468 -22.78 11.46 8.60
CA LEU A 468 -23.27 10.27 7.93
C LEU A 468 -22.89 8.99 8.68
N THR A 469 -21.71 8.94 9.29
CA THR A 469 -21.23 7.78 10.05
C THR A 469 -22.04 7.57 11.33
N GLU A 470 -22.44 8.64 12.01
CA GLU A 470 -23.30 8.58 13.21
C GLU A 470 -24.77 8.24 12.89
N LEU A 471 -25.26 8.62 11.70
CA LEU A 471 -26.63 8.33 11.28
C LEU A 471 -26.77 6.95 10.60
N LYS A 472 -25.68 6.39 10.07
CA LYS A 472 -25.67 5.07 9.39
C LYS A 472 -26.21 3.90 10.23
N PRO A 473 -25.97 3.78 11.55
CA PRO A 473 -26.54 2.72 12.38
C PRO A 473 -28.06 2.82 12.50
N VAL A 474 -28.62 4.01 12.31
CA VAL A 474 -30.05 4.30 12.44
C VAL A 474 -30.69 4.60 11.07
N ASN A 475 -30.19 3.92 10.02
CA ASN A 475 -30.59 4.18 8.63
C ASN A 475 -32.10 4.05 8.39
N GLU A 476 -32.77 3.15 9.13
CA GLU A 476 -34.21 2.94 9.01
C GLU A 476 -35.04 4.08 9.62
N ALA A 477 -34.48 4.84 10.57
CA ALA A 477 -35.21 5.94 11.21
C ALA A 477 -35.14 7.26 10.41
N PHE A 478 -34.05 7.46 9.64
CA PHE A 478 -33.79 8.72 8.93
C PHE A 478 -33.43 8.53 7.44
N PRO A 479 -34.22 7.76 6.66
CA PRO A 479 -33.88 7.48 5.26
C PRO A 479 -33.87 8.72 4.37
N ALA A 480 -34.76 9.70 4.57
CA ALA A 480 -34.79 10.91 3.74
C ALA A 480 -33.59 11.81 4.03
N THR A 481 -33.25 11.96 5.31
CA THR A 481 -32.08 12.74 5.74
C THR A 481 -30.78 12.09 5.24
N ILE A 482 -30.65 10.77 5.37
CA ILE A 482 -29.45 10.05 4.91
C ILE A 482 -29.31 10.09 3.39
N SER A 483 -30.41 9.99 2.63
CA SER A 483 -30.37 10.19 1.17
C SER A 483 -29.88 11.59 0.86
N LEU A 484 -30.47 12.62 1.47
CA LEU A 484 -30.07 14.02 1.26
C LEU A 484 -28.58 14.25 1.55
N LEU A 485 -28.06 13.70 2.65
CA LEU A 485 -26.65 13.80 3.01
C LEU A 485 -25.74 13.10 2.00
N ARG A 486 -26.12 11.91 1.55
CA ARG A 486 -25.39 11.14 0.55
C ARG A 486 -25.37 11.85 -0.79
N ASP A 487 -26.51 12.37 -1.22
CA ASP A 487 -26.66 13.04 -2.49
C ASP A 487 -25.90 14.37 -2.49
N ALA A 488 -25.96 15.13 -1.38
CA ALA A 488 -25.17 16.35 -1.21
C ALA A 488 -23.65 16.13 -1.29
N LEU A 489 -23.15 15.00 -0.76
CA LEU A 489 -21.73 14.61 -0.89
C LEU A 489 -21.33 14.22 -2.32
N CYS A 490 -22.28 13.75 -3.12
CA CYS A 490 -22.05 13.30 -4.49
C CYS A 490 -22.22 14.43 -5.53
N LEU A 491 -22.72 15.61 -5.13
CA LEU A 491 -22.90 16.73 -6.05
C LEU A 491 -21.54 17.27 -6.53
N PRO A 492 -21.24 17.18 -7.84
CA PRO A 492 -19.96 17.63 -8.35
C PRO A 492 -19.86 19.15 -8.31
N VAL A 493 -18.80 19.67 -7.68
CA VAL A 493 -18.51 21.13 -7.64
C VAL A 493 -18.02 21.64 -9.01
N SER A 494 -17.54 20.75 -9.88
CA SER A 494 -17.09 21.10 -11.23
C SER A 494 -17.31 19.98 -12.25
N SER A 495 -17.55 20.34 -13.51
CA SER A 495 -17.65 19.42 -14.65
C SER A 495 -16.29 18.89 -15.13
N THR A 496 -15.18 19.56 -14.78
CA THR A 496 -13.82 19.24 -15.22
C THR A 496 -13.33 17.86 -14.80
N THR A 497 -13.80 17.33 -13.67
CA THR A 497 -13.49 15.96 -13.24
C THR A 497 -14.14 14.93 -14.16
N CYS A 498 -15.38 15.16 -14.59
CA CYS A 498 -16.11 14.26 -15.48
C CYS A 498 -15.45 14.17 -16.87
N GLU A 499 -14.93 15.27 -17.42
CA GLU A 499 -14.25 15.28 -18.73
C GLU A 499 -12.99 14.40 -18.73
N ARG A 500 -12.19 14.47 -17.66
CA ARG A 500 -11.01 13.60 -17.50
C ARG A 500 -11.43 12.13 -17.47
N SER A 501 -12.48 11.79 -16.73
CA SER A 501 -13.04 10.44 -16.66
C SER A 501 -13.52 9.95 -18.02
N PHE A 502 -14.29 10.75 -18.78
CA PHE A 502 -14.76 10.36 -20.11
C PHE A 502 -13.62 10.15 -21.12
N SER A 503 -12.59 11.02 -21.07
CA SER A 503 -11.40 10.89 -21.92
C SER A 503 -10.65 9.58 -21.67
N ARG A 504 -10.47 9.20 -20.40
CA ARG A 504 -9.84 7.92 -20.03
C ARG A 504 -10.75 6.73 -20.33
N MET A 505 -12.05 6.85 -20.08
CA MET A 505 -13.03 5.78 -20.31
C MET A 505 -13.09 5.37 -21.78
N LYS A 506 -12.91 6.30 -22.72
CA LYS A 506 -12.77 6.00 -24.15
C LYS A 506 -11.60 5.06 -24.47
N LEU A 507 -10.51 5.15 -23.71
CA LEU A 507 -9.33 4.29 -23.86
C LEU A 507 -9.51 2.93 -23.14
N ILE A 508 -10.31 2.91 -22.08
CA ILE A 508 -10.59 1.69 -21.31
C ILE A 508 -11.67 0.83 -21.99
N LYS A 509 -12.76 1.43 -22.47
CA LYS A 509 -13.85 0.75 -23.18
C LYS A 509 -13.54 0.65 -24.67
N THR A 510 -12.61 -0.22 -25.01
CA THR A 510 -12.35 -0.59 -26.41
C THR A 510 -13.31 -1.69 -26.87
N TYR A 511 -13.46 -1.85 -28.19
CA TYR A 511 -14.30 -2.91 -28.79
C TYR A 511 -13.98 -4.31 -28.22
N CYS A 512 -12.70 -4.60 -27.97
CA CYS A 512 -12.24 -5.86 -27.39
C CYS A 512 -12.54 -6.02 -25.88
N ARG A 513 -13.05 -4.98 -25.20
CA ARG A 513 -13.36 -4.94 -23.76
C ARG A 513 -14.85 -4.74 -23.48
N ASN A 514 -15.71 -4.99 -24.48
CA ASN A 514 -17.15 -4.78 -24.41
C ASN A 514 -17.87 -5.68 -23.37
N SER A 515 -17.27 -6.80 -22.94
CA SER A 515 -17.84 -7.73 -21.96
C SER A 515 -17.39 -7.47 -20.51
N MET A 516 -16.87 -6.28 -20.21
CA MET A 516 -16.40 -5.94 -18.87
C MET A 516 -17.55 -5.50 -17.94
N GLY A 517 -17.64 -6.11 -16.76
CA GLY A 517 -18.60 -5.71 -15.73
C GLY A 517 -18.30 -4.33 -15.13
N ASP A 518 -19.34 -3.69 -14.59
CA ASP A 518 -19.29 -2.31 -14.11
C ASP A 518 -18.32 -2.09 -12.95
N GLU A 519 -18.22 -3.05 -12.02
CA GLU A 519 -17.26 -2.96 -10.90
C GLU A 519 -15.81 -2.87 -11.40
N ARG A 520 -15.42 -3.78 -12.31
CA ARG A 520 -14.07 -3.79 -12.89
C ARG A 520 -13.80 -2.53 -13.71
N LEU A 521 -14.80 -2.04 -14.44
CA LEU A 521 -14.69 -0.78 -15.18
C LEU A 521 -14.46 0.40 -14.23
N SER A 522 -15.22 0.46 -13.12
CA SER A 522 -15.09 1.49 -12.09
C SER A 522 -13.69 1.49 -11.47
N ASP A 523 -13.20 0.32 -11.04
CA ASP A 523 -11.87 0.16 -10.44
C ASP A 523 -10.74 0.59 -11.40
N LEU A 524 -10.80 0.15 -12.67
CA LEU A 524 -9.82 0.54 -13.68
C LEU A 524 -9.86 2.03 -14.00
N THR A 525 -11.06 2.60 -14.09
CA THR A 525 -11.23 4.02 -14.39
C THR A 525 -10.67 4.86 -13.25
N LEU A 526 -10.93 4.47 -12.00
CA LEU A 526 -10.39 5.14 -10.82
C LEU A 526 -8.86 5.13 -10.84
N LEU A 527 -8.23 3.97 -11.06
CA LEU A 527 -6.78 3.83 -11.14
C LEU A 527 -6.15 4.60 -12.31
N ALA A 528 -6.88 4.77 -13.42
CA ALA A 528 -6.40 5.47 -14.61
C ALA A 528 -6.57 6.99 -14.55
N VAL A 529 -7.63 7.48 -13.89
CA VAL A 529 -7.90 8.91 -13.69
C VAL A 529 -7.03 9.44 -12.57
N GLU A 530 -7.03 8.76 -11.42
CA GLU A 530 -6.40 9.20 -10.18
C GLU A 530 -4.98 8.64 -10.03
N ARG A 531 -4.15 8.97 -11.03
CA ARG A 531 -2.75 8.49 -11.11
C ARG A 531 -1.82 9.13 -10.10
N ASP A 532 -2.16 10.32 -9.62
CA ASP A 532 -1.33 11.13 -8.73
C ASP A 532 -1.34 10.59 -7.29
N PHE A 533 -2.35 9.79 -6.93
CA PHE A 533 -2.38 9.09 -5.65
C PHE A 533 -1.33 7.98 -5.62
N ASP A 534 -0.44 8.05 -4.64
CA ASP A 534 0.48 6.95 -4.37
C ASP A 534 -0.28 5.71 -3.87
N ILE A 535 0.24 4.51 -4.12
CA ILE A 535 -0.41 3.25 -3.73
C ILE A 535 0.61 2.38 -3.02
N ASP A 536 0.26 1.94 -1.82
CA ASP A 536 1.12 1.05 -1.04
C ASP A 536 0.87 -0.40 -1.48
N LEU A 537 1.86 -0.96 -2.17
CA LEU A 537 1.81 -2.34 -2.64
C LEU A 537 1.96 -3.33 -1.48
N GLU A 538 2.68 -2.99 -0.40
CA GLU A 538 2.83 -3.87 0.76
C GLU A 538 1.49 -3.99 1.51
N GLU A 539 0.78 -2.87 1.68
CA GLU A 539 -0.59 -2.87 2.20
C GLU A 539 -1.52 -3.72 1.32
N THR A 540 -1.35 -3.65 -0.01
CA THR A 540 -2.13 -4.48 -0.95
C THR A 540 -1.91 -5.97 -0.67
N VAL A 541 -0.66 -6.39 -0.48
CA VAL A 541 -0.31 -7.78 -0.18
C VAL A 541 -0.83 -8.20 1.19
N ASP A 542 -0.81 -7.33 2.19
CA ASP A 542 -1.37 -7.60 3.51
C ASP A 542 -2.89 -7.81 3.48
N ILE A 543 -3.61 -6.93 2.78
CA ILE A 543 -5.07 -7.06 2.61
C ILE A 543 -5.39 -8.36 1.86
N PHE A 544 -4.64 -8.65 0.79
CA PHE A 544 -4.80 -9.86 0.01
C PHE A 544 -4.55 -11.12 0.86
N SER A 545 -3.48 -11.14 1.67
CA SER A 545 -3.15 -12.23 2.57
C SER A 545 -4.23 -12.45 3.64
N LYS A 546 -4.83 -11.39 4.17
CA LYS A 546 -5.91 -11.49 5.16
C LYS A 546 -7.19 -12.08 4.56
N ALA A 547 -7.49 -11.76 3.30
CA ALA A 547 -8.63 -12.29 2.57
C ALA A 547 -8.41 -13.77 2.19
N HIS A 548 -7.21 -14.12 1.73
CA HIS A 548 -6.85 -15.48 1.35
C HIS A 548 -6.20 -16.24 2.50
N LYS A 549 -7.04 -16.86 3.35
CA LYS A 549 -6.59 -17.88 4.32
C LYS A 549 -6.31 -19.23 3.66
N ASN A 550 -5.81 -19.23 2.42
CA ASN A 550 -5.59 -20.43 1.64
C ASN A 550 -4.32 -21.14 2.11
N GLY A 551 -4.45 -22.33 2.71
CA GLY A 551 -3.32 -23.11 3.23
C GLY A 551 -2.34 -23.65 2.17
N ARG A 552 -2.61 -23.43 0.87
CA ARG A 552 -1.74 -23.87 -0.24
C ARG A 552 -0.63 -22.88 -0.58
N ILE A 553 -0.81 -21.58 -0.33
CA ILE A 553 0.24 -20.59 -0.57
C ILE A 553 0.40 -19.74 0.70
N LEU A 554 1.54 -19.91 1.36
CA LEU A 554 1.83 -19.25 2.62
C LEU A 554 2.18 -17.78 2.36
N LEU A 555 1.29 -16.89 2.79
CA LEU A 555 1.46 -15.43 2.77
C LEU A 555 1.53 -14.82 4.19
N SER A 556 1.18 -15.62 5.22
CA SER A 556 1.16 -15.26 6.64
C SER A 556 1.52 -16.43 7.55
#